data_AF-A0A645FWI3-F1
#
_entry.id   AF-A0A645FWI3-F1
#
_cell.length_a   1.000
_cell.length_b   1.000
_cell.length_c   1.000
_cell.angle_alpha   90.00
_cell.angle_beta   90.00
_cell.angle_gamma   90.00
#
_symmetry.space_group_name_H-M   'P 1'
#
loop_
_entity.id
_entity.type
_entity.pdbx_description
1 polymer ?
#
loop_
_entity_poly.entity_id
_entity_poly.type
_entity_poly.pdbx_seq_one_letter_code
_entity_poly.pdbx_strand_id
1 'polypeptide(L)'
;MSNMNIEKCPYCQSTNIGIGYQLGGGQVFADIFAYHSSADCANVEHILCKDCGSIIHSRVVKTDMFHQYSTARQEELREYIERNGIILCNENNELPSLVKLGYNMENIISLIEQKQVFYCKAYKKRSTYLSVKAYQLLSRCKPQKPLIEQAKLIYKAMSKTDVADKDELRAAIGMDKKEFDKAFDFLLENLYITAIAGRRLNPNWYSYLYCTAERWKQGVEGLHFQGDSKAALWKVVKNNMSEDKFIKFIK
;
A
#
# COMPACT_ATOMS: atom_id res chain seq x y z
N MET A 1 -4.06 -6.68 26.65
CA MET A 1 -3.29 -5.60 27.32
C MET A 1 -3.65 -5.62 28.79
N SER A 2 -2.65 -5.60 29.68
CA SER A 2 -2.89 -5.73 31.13
C SER A 2 -3.68 -4.52 31.66
N ASN A 3 -4.71 -4.78 32.45
CA ASN A 3 -5.32 -3.73 33.26
C ASN A 3 -4.29 -3.30 34.30
N MET A 4 -3.70 -2.12 34.12
CA MET A 4 -2.84 -1.50 35.12
C MET A 4 -3.70 -1.21 36.34
N ASN A 5 -3.53 -1.99 37.41
CA ASN A 5 -4.35 -1.89 38.61
C ASN A 5 -3.76 -0.78 39.51
N ILE A 6 -4.32 0.43 39.42
CA ILE A 6 -3.88 1.58 40.22
C ILE A 6 -4.69 1.63 41.50
N GLU A 7 -4.08 1.20 42.62
CA GLU A 7 -4.76 1.10 43.92
C GLU A 7 -4.61 2.37 44.79
N LYS A 8 -3.57 3.18 44.56
CA LYS A 8 -3.30 4.43 45.29
C LYS A 8 -2.83 5.55 44.38
N CYS A 9 -3.22 6.76 44.71
CA CYS A 9 -2.76 7.98 44.06
C CYS A 9 -1.29 8.22 44.38
N PRO A 10 -0.39 8.34 43.38
CA PRO A 10 1.02 8.59 43.63
C PRO A 10 1.29 9.99 44.22
N TYR A 11 0.34 10.92 44.10
CA TYR A 11 0.50 12.31 44.52
C TYR A 11 0.06 12.56 45.97
N CYS A 12 -1.03 11.93 46.42
CA CYS A 12 -1.60 12.16 47.76
C CYS A 12 -1.85 10.89 48.57
N GLN A 13 -1.46 9.72 48.05
CA GLN A 13 -1.63 8.41 48.68
C GLN A 13 -3.09 7.96 48.92
N SER A 14 -4.06 8.75 48.46
CA SER A 14 -5.48 8.40 48.52
C SER A 14 -5.80 7.13 47.71
N THR A 15 -6.72 6.33 48.22
CA THR A 15 -7.32 5.16 47.54
C THR A 15 -8.60 5.51 46.78
N ASN A 16 -9.05 6.77 46.81
CA ASN A 16 -10.26 7.24 46.15
C ASN A 16 -10.02 7.46 44.64
N ILE A 17 -9.85 6.36 43.91
CA ILE A 17 -9.53 6.35 42.48
C ILE A 17 -10.83 6.20 41.67
N GLY A 18 -10.93 6.96 40.59
CA GLY A 18 -12.06 6.93 39.67
C GLY A 18 -11.65 6.88 38.21
N ILE A 19 -12.62 6.53 37.38
CA ILE A 19 -12.54 6.69 35.92
C ILE A 19 -13.24 8.00 35.56
N GLY A 20 -12.55 8.86 34.82
CA GLY A 20 -13.08 10.10 34.26
C GLY A 20 -13.17 10.04 32.75
N TYR A 21 -14.14 10.81 32.23
CA TYR A 21 -14.41 10.95 30.81
C TYR A 21 -14.36 12.44 30.43
N GLN A 22 -13.81 12.76 29.26
CA GLN A 22 -13.89 14.11 28.72
C GLN A 22 -15.27 14.32 28.06
N LEU A 23 -15.94 15.40 28.45
CA LEU A 23 -17.16 15.87 27.80
C LEU A 23 -16.79 16.85 26.67
N GLY A 24 -17.66 17.01 25.67
CA GLY A 24 -17.49 18.05 24.63
C GLY A 24 -16.53 17.69 23.48
N GLY A 25 -16.30 16.40 23.20
CA GLY A 25 -15.49 15.97 22.05
C GLY A 25 -13.98 15.96 22.31
N GLY A 26 -13.56 15.82 23.57
CA GLY A 26 -12.17 15.52 23.95
C GLY A 26 -11.73 14.18 23.37
N GLN A 27 -11.25 14.24 22.13
CA GLN A 27 -10.87 13.09 21.32
C GLN A 27 -9.41 13.22 20.93
N VAL A 28 -8.72 12.09 20.88
CA VAL A 28 -7.36 12.00 20.36
C VAL A 28 -7.42 11.61 18.90
N PHE A 29 -6.63 12.32 18.10
CA PHE A 29 -6.35 12.02 16.70
C PHE A 29 -4.93 11.47 16.60
N ALA A 30 -4.71 10.48 15.74
CA ALA A 30 -3.39 9.91 15.51
C ALA A 30 -2.51 10.78 14.59
N ASP A 31 -3.08 11.78 13.93
CA ASP A 31 -2.42 12.65 12.95
C ASP A 31 -2.93 14.10 13.11
N ILE A 32 -2.01 15.07 13.04
CA ILE A 32 -2.30 16.52 13.10
C ILE A 32 -3.22 16.97 11.96
N PHE A 33 -3.28 16.23 10.84
CA PHE A 33 -4.15 16.53 9.71
C PHE A 33 -5.51 15.80 9.79
N ALA A 34 -5.68 14.86 10.71
CA ALA A 34 -6.92 14.09 10.88
C ALA A 34 -8.03 14.85 11.63
N TYR A 35 -7.76 16.04 12.19
CA TYR A 35 -8.76 16.83 12.92
C TYR A 35 -9.97 17.28 12.07
N HIS A 36 -9.83 17.24 10.74
CA HIS A 36 -10.93 17.50 9.80
C HIS A 36 -11.85 16.30 9.55
N SER A 37 -11.42 15.08 9.95
CA SER A 37 -12.16 13.84 9.78
C SER A 37 -12.69 13.37 11.15
N SER A 38 -13.98 13.51 11.38
CA SER A 38 -14.63 12.98 12.59
C SER A 38 -14.63 11.45 12.67
N ALA A 39 -14.21 10.75 11.60
CA ALA A 39 -14.16 9.29 11.54
C ALA A 39 -12.91 8.67 12.20
N ASP A 40 -11.84 9.46 12.40
CA ASP A 40 -10.52 8.95 12.80
C ASP A 40 -10.09 9.42 14.21
N CYS A 41 -11.05 9.46 15.12
CA CYS A 41 -10.88 9.99 16.47
C CYS A 41 -11.31 8.99 17.53
N ALA A 42 -10.59 8.93 18.65
CA ALA A 42 -10.94 8.02 19.74
C ALA A 42 -11.03 8.74 21.08
N ASN A 43 -11.95 8.27 21.92
CA ASN A 43 -12.12 8.80 23.26
C ASN A 43 -10.92 8.42 24.14
N VAL A 44 -10.56 9.34 25.02
CA VAL A 44 -9.58 9.11 26.08
C VAL A 44 -10.31 8.80 27.38
N GLU A 45 -9.90 7.71 28.01
CA GLU A 45 -10.29 7.38 29.38
C GLU A 45 -9.17 7.84 30.32
N HIS A 46 -9.55 8.52 31.39
CA HIS A 46 -8.62 8.96 32.43
C HIS A 46 -8.83 8.17 33.71
N ILE A 47 -7.74 7.77 34.36
CA ILE A 47 -7.74 7.33 35.75
C ILE A 47 -7.35 8.54 36.59
N LEU A 48 -8.19 8.94 37.54
CA LEU A 48 -8.01 10.14 38.36
C LEU A 48 -8.17 9.86 39.85
N CYS A 49 -7.50 10.66 40.68
CA CYS A 49 -7.74 10.71 42.11
C CYS A 49 -8.86 11.71 42.40
N LYS A 50 -9.95 11.25 43.04
CA LYS A 50 -11.09 12.11 43.37
C LYS A 50 -10.82 13.08 44.53
N ASP A 51 -9.81 12.80 45.36
CA ASP A 51 -9.49 13.64 46.51
C ASP A 51 -8.57 14.82 46.15
N CYS A 52 -7.55 14.60 45.32
CA CYS A 52 -6.61 15.65 44.91
C CYS A 52 -6.81 16.15 43.46
N GLY A 53 -7.73 15.55 42.70
CA GLY A 53 -8.04 15.95 41.33
C GLY A 53 -6.98 15.58 40.28
N SER A 54 -5.89 14.90 40.66
CA SER A 54 -4.82 14.56 39.72
C SER A 54 -5.25 13.46 38.73
N ILE A 55 -4.89 13.63 37.46
CA ILE A 55 -4.94 12.56 36.45
C ILE A 55 -3.70 11.68 36.65
N ILE A 56 -3.91 10.41 36.99
CA ILE A 56 -2.86 9.43 37.28
C ILE A 56 -2.41 8.72 36.00
N HIS A 57 -3.37 8.41 35.14
CA HIS A 57 -3.11 7.74 33.86
C HIS A 57 -4.17 8.11 32.83
N SER A 58 -3.81 8.07 31.56
CA SER A 58 -4.75 8.26 30.44
C SER A 58 -4.48 7.21 29.38
N ARG A 59 -5.55 6.67 28.79
CA ARG A 59 -5.44 5.72 27.68
C ARG A 59 -6.52 5.95 26.64
N VAL A 60 -6.23 5.56 25.41
CA VAL A 60 -7.22 5.55 24.34
C VAL A 60 -8.05 4.27 24.43
N VAL A 61 -9.38 4.42 24.32
CA VAL A 61 -10.33 3.30 24.48
C VAL A 61 -10.36 2.37 23.25
N LYS A 62 -10.16 2.90 22.04
CA LYS A 62 -10.19 2.16 20.77
C LYS A 62 -8.98 2.48 19.91
N THR A 63 -7.87 1.79 20.17
CA THR A 63 -6.60 2.00 19.44
C THR A 63 -6.61 1.41 18.03
N ASP A 64 -7.55 0.51 17.75
CA ASP A 64 -7.77 -0.15 16.46
C ASP A 64 -8.38 0.79 15.40
N MET A 65 -9.02 1.89 15.82
CA MET A 65 -9.55 2.92 14.92
C MET A 65 -8.49 3.90 14.42
N PHE A 66 -7.31 3.92 15.04
CA PHE A 66 -6.19 4.66 14.48
C PHE A 66 -5.60 3.85 13.32
N HIS A 67 -6.19 4.03 12.14
CA HIS A 67 -5.52 3.71 10.90
C HIS A 67 -4.13 4.35 10.95
N GLN A 68 -3.07 3.60 10.63
CA GLN A 68 -1.71 4.12 10.81
C GLN A 68 -1.46 5.37 9.93
N TYR A 69 -2.33 5.68 8.97
CA TYR A 69 -2.23 6.83 8.07
C TYR A 69 -3.60 7.39 7.66
N SER A 70 -3.72 8.72 7.67
CA SER A 70 -4.88 9.47 7.19
C SER A 70 -5.03 9.36 5.66
N THR A 71 -6.25 9.57 5.14
CA THR A 71 -6.52 9.70 3.69
C THR A 71 -5.61 10.73 3.01
N ALA A 72 -5.18 11.77 3.75
CA ALA A 72 -4.23 12.77 3.27
C ALA A 72 -2.86 12.18 2.88
N ARG A 73 -2.32 11.23 3.65
CA ARG A 73 -1.06 10.55 3.31
C ARG A 73 -1.18 9.64 2.09
N GLN A 74 -2.35 9.03 1.92
CA GLN A 74 -2.64 8.22 0.73
C GLN A 74 -2.70 9.11 -0.51
N GLU A 75 -3.34 10.28 -0.39
CA GLU A 75 -3.42 11.27 -1.46
C GLU A 75 -2.05 11.86 -1.81
N GLU A 76 -1.23 12.19 -0.80
CA GLU A 76 0.16 12.64 -1.00
C GLU A 76 0.98 11.61 -1.81
N LEU A 77 0.87 10.33 -1.45
CA LEU A 77 1.51 9.24 -2.18
C LEU A 77 0.97 9.12 -3.62
N ARG A 78 -0.35 9.22 -3.79
CA ARG A 78 -1.00 9.17 -5.11
C ARG A 78 -0.51 10.29 -6.02
N GLU A 79 -0.51 11.53 -5.53
CA GLU A 79 0.00 12.69 -6.26
C GLU A 79 1.49 12.56 -6.60
N TYR A 80 2.29 12.06 -5.66
CA TYR A 80 3.69 11.77 -5.90
C TYR A 80 3.87 10.76 -7.04
N ILE A 81 3.14 9.65 -7.02
CA ILE A 81 3.22 8.61 -8.04
C ILE A 81 2.72 9.13 -9.38
N GLU A 82 1.61 9.89 -9.43
CA GLU A 82 1.12 10.49 -10.67
C GLU A 82 2.11 11.47 -11.30
N ARG A 83 2.75 12.31 -10.47
CA ARG A 83 3.73 13.30 -10.92
C ARG A 83 5.02 12.66 -11.44
N ASN A 84 5.46 11.55 -10.86
CA ASN A 84 6.76 10.94 -11.17
C ASN A 84 6.68 9.62 -11.94
N GLY A 85 5.49 9.05 -12.08
CA GLY A 85 5.16 7.82 -12.81
C GLY A 85 5.62 6.51 -12.19
N ILE A 86 6.62 6.52 -11.30
CA ILE A 86 7.27 5.32 -10.80
C ILE A 86 7.79 5.50 -9.37
N ILE A 87 7.60 4.46 -8.55
CA ILE A 87 8.19 4.33 -7.22
C ILE A 87 8.50 2.86 -6.90
N LEU A 88 9.55 2.61 -6.12
CA LEU A 88 9.89 1.26 -5.66
C LEU A 88 9.23 0.94 -4.31
N CYS A 89 9.04 -0.34 -4.03
CA CYS A 89 8.63 -0.77 -2.68
C CYS A 89 9.76 -0.59 -1.67
N ASN A 90 10.95 -1.11 -2.01
CA ASN A 90 12.11 -1.16 -1.12
C ASN A 90 13.17 -0.15 -1.55
N GLU A 91 14.02 0.22 -0.60
CA GLU A 91 15.10 1.18 -0.82
C GLU A 91 16.03 0.81 -1.96
N ASN A 92 16.45 1.85 -2.68
CA ASN A 92 17.38 1.74 -3.78
C ASN A 92 18.09 3.09 -4.01
N ASN A 93 19.31 3.04 -4.51
CA ASN A 93 20.10 4.25 -4.79
C ASN A 93 19.69 4.95 -6.08
N GLU A 94 18.87 4.33 -6.92
CA GLU A 94 18.55 4.82 -8.26
C GLU A 94 17.16 5.43 -8.39
N LEU A 95 16.19 4.97 -7.61
CA LEU A 95 14.81 5.45 -7.63
C LEU A 95 14.30 5.62 -6.20
N PRO A 96 13.42 6.59 -5.96
CA PRO A 96 12.67 6.71 -4.71
C PRO A 96 11.88 5.43 -4.39
N SER A 97 11.66 5.20 -3.10
CA SER A 97 10.92 4.04 -2.60
C SER A 97 9.91 4.47 -1.55
N LEU A 98 8.87 3.66 -1.32
CA LEU A 98 7.87 3.90 -0.29
C LEU A 98 8.52 4.15 1.07
N VAL A 99 9.41 3.23 1.49
CA VAL A 99 10.10 3.30 2.79
C VAL A 99 10.91 4.60 2.93
N LYS A 100 11.67 4.97 1.90
CA LYS A 100 12.49 6.20 1.92
C LYS A 100 11.66 7.48 2.01
N LEU A 101 10.45 7.47 1.48
CA LEU A 101 9.52 8.60 1.55
C LEU A 101 8.62 8.56 2.79
N GLY A 102 8.80 7.58 3.69
CA GLY A 102 8.02 7.44 4.92
C GLY A 102 6.66 6.77 4.75
N TYR A 103 6.40 6.14 3.60
CA TYR A 103 5.18 5.38 3.33
C TYR A 103 5.36 3.90 3.64
N ASN A 104 4.26 3.23 3.96
CA ASN A 104 4.21 1.81 4.26
C ASN A 104 3.37 1.02 3.23
N MET A 105 3.24 -0.28 3.49
CA MET A 105 2.43 -1.17 2.65
C MET A 105 0.93 -0.81 2.65
N GLU A 106 0.38 -0.35 3.77
CA GLU A 106 -1.03 0.02 3.87
C GLU A 106 -1.36 1.20 2.94
N ASN A 107 -0.48 2.20 2.85
CA ASN A 107 -0.65 3.32 1.93
C ASN A 107 -0.78 2.85 0.48
N ILE A 108 0.10 1.94 0.04
CA ILE A 108 0.09 1.47 -1.36
C ILE A 108 -1.01 0.45 -1.63
N ILE A 109 -1.41 -0.36 -0.64
CA ILE A 109 -2.52 -1.31 -0.77
C ILE A 109 -3.84 -0.57 -1.04
N SER A 110 -4.10 0.54 -0.35
CA SER A 110 -5.28 1.38 -0.63
C SER A 110 -5.31 1.85 -2.09
N LEU A 111 -4.16 2.32 -2.62
CA LEU A 111 -4.05 2.74 -4.02
C LEU A 111 -4.19 1.57 -5.01
N ILE A 112 -3.74 0.38 -4.64
CA ILE A 112 -3.89 -0.85 -5.44
C ILE A 112 -5.38 -1.23 -5.53
N GLU A 113 -6.10 -1.25 -4.41
CA GLU A 113 -7.52 -1.61 -4.33
C GLU A 113 -8.39 -0.60 -5.11
N GLN A 114 -8.00 0.66 -5.11
CA GLN A 114 -8.63 1.73 -5.90
C GLN A 114 -8.16 1.79 -7.36
N LYS A 115 -7.28 0.88 -7.80
CA LYS A 115 -6.69 0.83 -9.15
C LYS A 115 -5.99 2.12 -9.58
N GLN A 116 -5.46 2.88 -8.62
CA GLN A 116 -4.71 4.12 -8.87
C GLN A 116 -3.24 3.86 -9.17
N VAL A 117 -2.76 2.64 -8.95
CA VAL A 117 -1.41 2.21 -9.28
C VAL A 117 -1.40 0.82 -9.90
N PHE A 118 -0.37 0.56 -10.72
CA PHE A 118 -0.09 -0.76 -11.27
C PHE A 118 1.18 -1.34 -10.64
N TYR A 119 1.05 -2.46 -9.93
CA TYR A 119 2.20 -3.20 -9.39
C TYR A 119 2.86 -4.07 -10.47
N CYS A 120 4.20 -4.04 -10.55
CA CYS A 120 4.96 -4.88 -11.46
C CYS A 120 6.39 -5.14 -10.97
N LYS A 121 7.15 -5.87 -11.80
CA LYS A 121 8.60 -6.07 -11.63
C LYS A 121 9.44 -5.61 -12.84
N ALA A 122 8.85 -4.78 -13.71
CA ALA A 122 9.48 -4.39 -14.98
C ALA A 122 10.79 -3.61 -14.78
N TYR A 123 10.94 -2.86 -13.68
CA TYR A 123 12.17 -2.13 -13.38
C TYR A 123 13.16 -3.02 -12.62
N LYS A 124 14.16 -3.56 -13.33
CA LYS A 124 15.26 -4.38 -12.75
C LYS A 124 14.78 -5.51 -11.84
N LYS A 125 13.62 -6.11 -12.12
CA LYS A 125 13.01 -7.21 -11.33
C LYS A 125 12.65 -6.83 -9.89
N ARG A 126 12.53 -5.54 -9.60
CA ARG A 126 12.19 -5.02 -8.27
C ARG A 126 10.69 -4.79 -8.16
N SER A 127 10.13 -4.96 -6.97
CA SER A 127 8.76 -4.54 -6.66
C SER A 127 8.59 -3.05 -6.93
N THR A 128 7.78 -2.71 -7.92
CA THR A 128 7.61 -1.36 -8.47
C THR A 128 6.13 -1.05 -8.62
N TYR A 129 5.75 0.19 -8.32
CA TYR A 129 4.41 0.72 -8.59
C TYR A 129 4.51 1.82 -9.62
N LEU A 130 3.64 1.75 -10.61
CA LEU A 130 3.52 2.74 -11.67
C LEU A 130 2.23 3.53 -11.47
N SER A 131 2.23 4.82 -11.82
CA SER A 131 0.97 5.54 -12.03
C SER A 131 0.19 4.89 -13.17
N VAL A 132 -1.13 5.10 -13.19
CA VAL A 132 -1.99 4.57 -14.28
C VAL A 132 -1.45 5.01 -15.64
N LYS A 133 -1.12 6.30 -15.76
CA LYS A 133 -0.58 6.89 -16.98
C LYS A 133 0.77 6.27 -17.38
N ALA A 134 1.69 6.10 -16.42
CA ALA A 134 2.99 5.51 -16.68
C ALA A 134 2.86 4.04 -17.12
N TYR A 135 1.97 3.27 -16.48
CA TYR A 135 1.66 1.91 -16.90
C TYR A 135 1.12 1.87 -18.34
N GLN A 136 0.11 2.69 -18.65
CA GLN A 136 -0.52 2.69 -19.98
C GLN A 136 0.49 3.07 -21.07
N LEU A 137 1.32 4.09 -20.84
CA LEU A 137 2.38 4.47 -21.77
C LEU A 137 3.47 3.39 -21.89
N LEU A 138 3.90 2.80 -20.77
CA LEU A 138 4.89 1.72 -20.77
C LEU A 138 4.39 0.50 -21.55
N SER A 139 3.12 0.12 -21.38
CA SER A 139 2.52 -1.01 -22.08
C SER A 139 2.48 -0.83 -23.61
N ARG A 140 2.52 0.42 -24.09
CA ARG A 140 2.63 0.75 -25.53
C ARG A 140 4.08 0.79 -26.03
N CYS A 141 5.04 1.03 -25.13
CA CYS A 141 6.45 1.17 -25.48
C CYS A 141 7.23 -0.14 -25.35
N LYS A 142 6.85 -0.98 -24.38
CA LYS A 142 7.53 -2.22 -24.03
C LYS A 142 7.00 -3.36 -24.89
N PRO A 143 7.82 -3.99 -25.73
CA PRO A 143 7.41 -5.19 -26.46
C PRO A 143 7.00 -6.28 -25.47
N GLN A 144 5.77 -6.77 -25.57
CA GLN A 144 5.29 -7.81 -24.69
C GLN A 144 5.92 -9.15 -25.10
N LYS A 145 6.76 -9.72 -24.24
CA LYS A 145 7.44 -11.00 -24.54
C LYS A 145 6.41 -12.13 -24.61
N PRO A 146 6.52 -13.07 -25.58
CA PRO A 146 5.64 -14.24 -25.62
C PRO A 146 5.69 -15.03 -24.30
N LEU A 147 4.53 -15.52 -23.85
CA LEU A 147 4.44 -16.33 -22.64
C LEU A 147 5.26 -17.63 -22.80
N ILE A 148 6.07 -17.94 -21.79
CA ILE A 148 6.68 -19.27 -21.63
C ILE A 148 5.64 -20.27 -21.14
N GLU A 149 5.84 -21.58 -21.37
CA GLU A 149 4.84 -22.62 -21.07
C GLU A 149 4.32 -22.58 -19.63
N GLN A 150 5.21 -22.44 -18.65
CA GLN A 150 4.85 -22.31 -17.25
C GLN A 150 3.99 -21.07 -16.98
N ALA A 151 4.36 -19.94 -17.57
CA ALA A 151 3.63 -18.68 -17.43
C ALA A 151 2.25 -18.75 -18.09
N LYS A 152 2.09 -19.49 -19.20
CA LYS A 152 0.79 -19.76 -19.83
C LYS A 152 -0.14 -20.51 -18.88
N LEU A 153 0.38 -21.52 -18.16
CA LEU A 153 -0.42 -22.30 -17.19
C LEU A 153 -0.93 -21.40 -16.05
N ILE A 154 -0.05 -20.60 -15.45
CA ILE A 154 -0.41 -19.66 -14.38
C ILE A 154 -1.42 -18.63 -14.89
N TYR A 155 -1.14 -18.00 -16.03
CA TYR A 155 -2.02 -16.97 -16.59
C TYR A 155 -3.41 -17.53 -16.95
N LYS A 156 -3.50 -18.73 -17.53
CA LYS A 156 -4.77 -19.42 -17.83
C LYS A 156 -5.54 -19.81 -16.57
N ALA A 157 -4.85 -20.13 -15.47
CA ALA A 157 -5.51 -20.39 -14.20
C ALA A 157 -6.05 -19.09 -13.60
N MET A 158 -5.26 -18.01 -13.61
CA MET A 158 -5.67 -16.69 -13.13
C MET A 158 -6.81 -16.08 -13.95
N SER A 159 -6.91 -16.35 -15.25
CA SER A 159 -7.99 -15.80 -16.09
C SER A 159 -9.37 -16.37 -15.75
N LYS A 160 -9.46 -17.40 -14.91
CA LYS A 160 -10.71 -18.01 -14.45
C LYS A 160 -11.22 -17.43 -13.14
N THR A 161 -10.42 -16.63 -12.44
CA THR A 161 -10.78 -16.03 -11.16
C THR A 161 -10.57 -14.52 -11.21
N ASP A 162 -11.33 -13.78 -10.42
CA ASP A 162 -11.19 -12.32 -10.35
C ASP A 162 -9.93 -11.90 -9.58
N VAL A 163 -9.60 -12.70 -8.57
CA VAL A 163 -8.53 -12.48 -7.62
C VAL A 163 -7.87 -13.83 -7.36
N ALA A 164 -6.54 -13.83 -7.26
CA ALA A 164 -5.76 -15.02 -6.94
C ALA A 164 -4.76 -14.72 -5.84
N ASP A 165 -4.77 -15.54 -4.78
CA ASP A 165 -3.66 -15.64 -3.85
C ASP A 165 -2.53 -16.45 -4.50
N LYS A 166 -1.28 -15.99 -4.32
CA LYS A 166 -0.11 -16.58 -4.98
C LYS A 166 0.14 -18.03 -4.53
N ASP A 167 0.01 -18.31 -3.23
CA ASP A 167 0.30 -19.64 -2.67
C ASP A 167 -0.82 -20.63 -2.97
N GLU A 168 -2.08 -20.18 -2.91
CA GLU A 168 -3.25 -20.99 -3.29
C GLU A 168 -3.20 -21.34 -4.78
N LEU A 169 -2.87 -20.38 -5.64
CA LEU A 169 -2.71 -20.59 -7.09
C LEU A 169 -1.62 -21.62 -7.40
N ARG A 170 -0.47 -21.51 -6.73
CA ARG A 170 0.63 -22.47 -6.89
C ARG A 170 0.20 -23.87 -6.49
N ALA A 171 -0.48 -24.00 -5.35
CA ALA A 171 -0.97 -25.28 -4.85
C ALA A 171 -1.99 -25.91 -5.81
N ALA A 172 -2.92 -25.13 -6.35
CA ALA A 172 -3.93 -25.59 -7.29
C ALA A 172 -3.36 -26.09 -8.63
N ILE A 173 -2.26 -25.49 -9.11
CA ILE A 173 -1.59 -25.91 -10.35
C ILE A 173 -0.65 -27.11 -10.10
N GLY A 174 -0.25 -27.36 -8.85
CA GLY A 174 0.69 -28.44 -8.50
C GLY A 174 2.11 -28.19 -9.02
N MET A 175 2.50 -26.94 -9.23
CA MET A 175 3.82 -26.56 -9.76
C MET A 175 4.86 -26.46 -8.65
N ASP A 176 6.10 -26.88 -8.94
CA ASP A 176 7.24 -26.65 -8.05
C ASP A 176 7.40 -25.15 -7.71
N LYS A 177 7.82 -24.86 -6.48
CA LYS A 177 7.92 -23.48 -5.99
C LYS A 177 8.90 -22.63 -6.79
N LYS A 178 10.08 -23.17 -7.12
CA LYS A 178 11.12 -22.42 -7.84
C LYS A 178 10.69 -22.15 -9.28
N GLU A 179 10.09 -23.13 -9.93
CA GLU A 179 9.54 -22.99 -11.27
C GLU A 179 8.38 -21.98 -11.31
N PHE A 180 7.46 -22.08 -10.34
CA PHE A 180 6.34 -21.16 -10.20
C PHE A 180 6.81 -19.72 -9.96
N ASP A 181 7.71 -19.51 -9.01
CA ASP A 181 8.20 -18.16 -8.68
C ASP A 181 8.87 -17.50 -9.89
N LYS A 182 9.66 -18.26 -10.67
CA LYS A 182 10.28 -17.77 -11.90
C LYS A 182 9.25 -17.40 -12.97
N ALA A 183 8.21 -18.23 -13.16
CA ALA A 183 7.16 -17.96 -14.14
C ALA A 183 6.22 -16.82 -13.71
N PHE A 184 5.94 -16.71 -12.40
CA PHE A 184 5.15 -15.63 -11.82
C PHE A 184 5.88 -14.29 -11.93
N ASP A 185 7.19 -14.27 -11.63
CA ASP A 185 8.01 -13.07 -11.81
C ASP A 185 8.11 -12.68 -13.30
N PHE A 186 8.20 -13.66 -14.22
CA PHE A 186 8.11 -13.37 -15.65
C PHE A 186 6.81 -12.64 -16.02
N LEU A 187 5.67 -13.04 -15.46
CA LEU A 187 4.39 -12.38 -15.71
C LEU A 187 4.38 -10.94 -15.17
N LEU A 188 4.90 -10.71 -13.97
CA LEU A 188 5.03 -9.37 -13.37
C LEU A 188 6.04 -8.46 -14.11
N GLU A 189 7.14 -9.03 -14.60
CA GLU A 189 8.17 -8.31 -15.37
C GLU A 189 7.65 -7.86 -16.73
N ASN A 190 6.75 -8.65 -17.34
CA ASN A 190 6.18 -8.41 -18.67
C ASN A 190 4.73 -7.88 -18.63
N LEU A 191 4.30 -7.36 -17.48
CA LEU A 191 3.03 -6.65 -17.31
C LEU A 191 1.77 -7.47 -17.63
N TYR A 192 1.84 -8.80 -17.53
CA TYR A 192 0.69 -9.69 -17.76
C TYR A 192 -0.25 -9.75 -16.55
N ILE A 193 0.30 -9.60 -15.34
CA ILE A 193 -0.46 -9.66 -14.09
C ILE A 193 -0.03 -8.50 -13.18
N THR A 194 -0.87 -8.19 -12.19
CA THR A 194 -0.60 -7.15 -11.20
C THR A 194 -1.30 -7.45 -9.88
N ALA A 195 -0.98 -6.69 -8.84
CA ALA A 195 -1.70 -6.75 -7.58
C ALA A 195 -3.06 -6.03 -7.72
N ILE A 196 -4.08 -6.57 -7.06
CA ILE A 196 -5.46 -6.04 -7.08
C ILE A 196 -6.01 -5.74 -5.69
N ALA A 197 -5.45 -6.37 -4.65
CA ALA A 197 -5.81 -6.13 -3.26
C ALA A 197 -4.69 -6.58 -2.32
N GLY A 198 -4.82 -6.22 -1.04
CA GLY A 198 -3.99 -6.73 0.04
C GLY A 198 -4.77 -7.64 0.98
N ARG A 199 -4.15 -8.74 1.42
CA ARG A 199 -4.62 -9.49 2.59
C ARG A 199 -3.70 -9.18 3.77
N ARG A 200 -4.26 -8.61 4.83
CA ARG A 200 -3.52 -8.31 6.06
C ARG A 200 -3.14 -9.64 6.74
N LEU A 201 -1.84 -9.83 6.99
CA LEU A 201 -1.33 -11.02 7.69
C LEU A 201 -1.17 -10.77 9.18
N ASN A 202 -0.73 -9.56 9.54
CA ASN A 202 -0.60 -9.08 10.91
C ASN A 202 -0.65 -7.53 10.89
N PRO A 203 -0.58 -6.83 12.03
CA PRO A 203 -0.71 -5.38 12.07
C PRO A 203 0.21 -4.61 11.10
N ASN A 204 1.39 -5.15 10.79
CA ASN A 204 2.45 -4.48 10.02
C ASN A 204 2.72 -5.10 8.64
N TRP A 205 2.05 -6.20 8.27
CA TRP A 205 2.36 -6.95 7.05
C TRP A 205 1.12 -7.31 6.24
N TYR A 206 1.25 -7.17 4.92
CA TYR A 206 0.25 -7.56 3.92
C TYR A 206 0.86 -8.54 2.93
N SER A 207 0.07 -9.50 2.46
CA SER A 207 0.33 -10.26 1.24
C SER A 207 -0.48 -9.68 0.09
N TYR A 208 0.10 -9.64 -1.11
CA TYR A 208 -0.64 -9.26 -2.30
C TYR A 208 -1.60 -10.35 -2.76
N LEU A 209 -2.77 -9.92 -3.21
CA LEU A 209 -3.65 -10.67 -4.08
C LEU A 209 -3.52 -10.13 -5.50
N TYR A 210 -3.61 -11.01 -6.49
CA TYR A 210 -3.25 -10.70 -7.87
C TYR A 210 -4.41 -10.91 -8.84
N CYS A 211 -4.38 -10.20 -9.97
CA CYS A 211 -5.27 -10.44 -11.10
C CYS A 211 -4.50 -10.28 -12.43
N THR A 212 -5.14 -10.62 -13.56
CA THR A 212 -4.58 -10.33 -14.89
C THR A 212 -4.61 -8.83 -15.17
N ALA A 213 -3.69 -8.34 -16.00
CA ALA A 213 -3.66 -6.94 -16.41
C ALA A 213 -4.95 -6.54 -17.14
N GLU A 214 -5.56 -7.45 -17.89
CA GLU A 214 -6.85 -7.29 -18.55
C GLU A 214 -7.97 -7.05 -17.53
N ARG A 215 -8.01 -7.82 -16.44
CA ARG A 215 -8.99 -7.63 -15.36
C ARG A 215 -8.74 -6.32 -14.61
N TRP A 216 -7.48 -6.00 -14.34
CA TRP A 216 -7.13 -4.72 -13.69
C TRP A 216 -7.65 -3.53 -14.48
N LYS A 217 -7.45 -3.51 -15.82
CA LYS A 217 -7.92 -2.44 -16.73
C LYS A 217 -9.43 -2.21 -16.70
N GLN A 218 -10.23 -3.19 -16.28
CA GLN A 218 -11.69 -3.02 -16.19
C GLN A 218 -12.02 -2.04 -15.06
N GLY A 219 -12.46 -0.83 -15.39
CA GLY A 219 -12.68 0.25 -14.40
C GLY A 219 -11.49 1.20 -14.24
N VAL A 220 -10.47 1.11 -15.11
CA VAL A 220 -9.44 2.13 -15.26
C VAL A 220 -9.72 2.90 -16.53
N GLU A 221 -9.76 4.24 -16.44
CA GLU A 221 -9.96 5.09 -17.60
C GLU A 221 -8.84 4.87 -18.63
N GLY A 222 -9.22 4.69 -19.89
CA GLY A 222 -8.27 4.45 -20.98
C GLY A 222 -7.41 5.69 -21.26
N LEU A 223 -6.15 5.48 -21.65
CA LEU A 223 -5.30 6.57 -22.09
C LEU A 223 -5.76 7.10 -23.46
N HIS A 224 -6.53 8.19 -23.45
CA HIS A 224 -6.90 8.95 -24.64
C HIS A 224 -5.73 9.86 -25.09
N PHE A 225 -4.72 9.25 -25.69
CA PHE A 225 -3.51 9.92 -26.15
C PHE A 225 -3.13 9.48 -27.56
N GLN A 226 -2.96 10.46 -28.46
CA GLN A 226 -2.38 10.29 -29.79
C GLN A 226 -1.03 11.02 -29.83
N GLY A 227 0.06 10.28 -29.97
CA GLY A 227 1.41 10.82 -30.01
C GLY A 227 2.47 9.78 -29.68
N ASP A 228 3.73 10.23 -29.57
CA ASP A 228 4.84 9.36 -29.20
C ASP A 228 4.74 8.95 -27.72
N SER A 229 4.37 7.69 -27.48
CA SER A 229 4.22 7.12 -26.15
C SER A 229 5.54 7.06 -25.38
N LYS A 230 6.67 6.90 -26.08
CA LYS A 230 8.00 6.86 -25.46
C LYS A 230 8.39 8.24 -24.95
N ALA A 231 8.23 9.27 -25.77
CA ALA A 231 8.48 10.66 -25.36
C ALA A 231 7.53 11.09 -24.23
N ALA A 232 6.26 10.68 -24.28
CA ALA A 232 5.31 10.95 -23.21
C ALA A 232 5.70 10.24 -21.90
N LEU A 233 6.11 8.97 -21.95
CA LEU A 233 6.56 8.24 -20.76
C LEU A 233 7.81 8.89 -20.15
N TRP A 234 8.77 9.27 -21.00
CA TRP A 234 9.98 9.96 -20.55
C TRP A 234 9.64 11.25 -19.79
N LYS A 235 8.72 12.06 -20.31
CA LYS A 235 8.27 13.30 -19.62
C LYS A 235 7.73 13.05 -18.21
N VAL A 236 7.10 11.89 -17.98
CA VAL A 236 6.57 11.52 -16.67
C VAL A 236 7.69 11.07 -15.72
N VAL A 237 8.60 10.21 -16.18
CA VAL A 237 9.59 9.57 -15.28
C VAL A 237 10.92 10.29 -15.14
N LYS A 238 11.22 11.27 -15.99
CA LYS A 238 12.53 11.97 -16.05
C LYS A 238 12.96 12.67 -14.76
N ASN A 239 12.03 12.97 -13.85
CA ASN A 239 12.36 13.59 -12.56
C ASN A 239 13.09 12.61 -11.63
N ASN A 240 12.79 11.32 -11.75
CA ASN A 240 13.34 10.27 -10.89
C ASN A 240 14.32 9.34 -11.64
N MET A 241 14.25 9.30 -12.97
CA MET A 241 14.99 8.33 -13.78
C MET A 241 15.90 9.04 -14.79
N SER A 242 17.16 8.59 -14.88
CA SER A 242 18.08 9.02 -15.93
C SER A 242 17.76 8.35 -17.27
N GLU A 243 18.17 8.98 -18.38
CA GLU A 243 17.83 8.52 -19.73
C GLU A 243 18.39 7.12 -20.06
N ASP A 244 19.60 6.81 -19.60
CA ASP A 244 20.23 5.49 -19.77
C ASP A 244 19.41 4.38 -19.09
N LYS A 245 18.83 4.68 -17.91
CA LYS A 245 17.96 3.76 -17.17
C LYS A 245 16.60 3.66 -17.84
N PHE A 246 16.08 4.76 -18.37
CA PHE A 246 14.82 4.80 -19.10
C PHE A 246 14.87 3.90 -20.34
N ILE A 247 15.94 3.97 -21.12
CA ILE A 247 16.14 3.12 -22.30
C ILE A 247 16.15 1.63 -21.92
N LYS A 248 16.71 1.27 -20.75
CA LYS A 248 16.70 -0.12 -20.26
C LYS A 248 15.33 -0.53 -19.72
N PHE A 249 14.57 0.39 -19.13
CA PHE A 249 13.26 0.12 -18.55
C PHE A 249 12.21 -0.26 -19.59
N ILE A 250 12.21 0.44 -20.74
CA ILE A 250 11.25 0.21 -21.82
C ILE A 250 11.62 -0.97 -22.74
N LYS A 251 12.79 -1.59 -22.55
CA LYS A 251 13.21 -2.83 -23.23
C LYS A 251 12.71 -4.03 -22.45
#